data_AF-A0A7W6JVS9-F1
#
_entry.id   AF-A0A7W6JVS9-F1
#
_cell.length_a   1.000
_cell.length_b   1.000
_cell.length_c   1.000
_cell.angle_alpha   90.00
_cell.angle_beta   90.00
_cell.angle_gamma   90.00
#
_symmetry.space_group_name_H-M   'P 1'
#
loop_
_entity.id
_entity.type
_entity.pdbx_description
1 polymer ?
#
loop_
_entity_poly.entity_id
_entity_poly.type
_entity_poly.pdbx_seq_one_letter_code
_entity_poly.pdbx_strand_id
1 'polypeptide(L)'
;MKLASGHRILNTVSHPVRNVAPTVSAQSATSWRDVLVVATCSAGKRVRGAATAERLAISSQLRVAEEWTALLQRERHLVPAKDLYCGRAFGLVRSAAEQKGASLAILSAGLGFVRGEIAVPGYDLTVRPGKPGSVTDRIAGDFCARAWWRAVQQGPFASEFPSAARQHGLVLLALSKAYLDLVVDDLLAIEREWPGRLRLFGLSLDRHLPVELTASFMPYDARLETAGRAGTRTDFAARALDDFMHYADFGASTREHVDMVERRLAGAPAPRVRSPQRRADDASIQAALRTVIGSRVRSSAQALTWLRSVQGVSCEQRRFANLYRQVILEGVA
;
A
#
# COMPACT_ATOMS: atom_id res chain seq x y z
N MET A 1 -71.34 -41.97 -47.43
CA MET A 1 -72.55 -42.56 -46.82
C MET A 1 -72.10 -43.73 -45.95
N LYS A 2 -72.62 -43.80 -44.72
CA LYS A 2 -72.27 -44.69 -43.57
C LYS A 2 -71.10 -44.26 -42.68
N LEU A 3 -71.52 -43.56 -41.63
CA LEU A 3 -70.94 -43.36 -40.31
C LEU A 3 -70.68 -44.69 -39.59
N ALA A 4 -69.64 -44.73 -38.76
CA ALA A 4 -69.70 -45.40 -37.46
C ALA A 4 -68.64 -44.80 -36.51
N SER A 5 -69.15 -44.11 -35.50
CA SER A 5 -68.50 -43.56 -34.32
C SER A 5 -68.12 -44.65 -33.32
N GLY A 6 -66.97 -44.51 -32.66
CA GLY A 6 -66.56 -45.34 -31.53
C GLY A 6 -65.64 -44.58 -30.56
N HIS A 7 -66.12 -44.40 -29.34
CA HIS A 7 -65.64 -43.53 -28.27
C HIS A 7 -64.25 -43.82 -27.66
N ARG A 8 -63.56 -42.72 -27.32
CA ARG A 8 -62.79 -42.38 -26.08
C ARG A 8 -62.09 -43.49 -25.30
N ILE A 9 -60.76 -43.36 -25.14
CA ILE A 9 -60.08 -43.31 -23.81
C ILE A 9 -58.96 -42.26 -23.88
N LEU A 10 -59.07 -41.20 -23.08
CA LEU A 10 -58.01 -40.22 -22.82
C LEU A 10 -57.09 -40.81 -21.73
N ASN A 11 -55.89 -41.27 -22.11
CA ASN A 11 -54.84 -41.59 -21.16
C ASN A 11 -54.00 -40.33 -20.89
N THR A 12 -54.41 -39.55 -19.88
CA THR A 12 -53.57 -38.55 -19.23
C THR A 12 -52.56 -39.26 -18.32
N VAL A 13 -51.37 -39.54 -18.85
CA VAL A 13 -50.21 -39.93 -18.03
C VAL A 13 -49.62 -38.66 -17.45
N SER A 14 -50.03 -38.34 -16.22
CA SER A 14 -49.37 -37.35 -15.37
C SER A 14 -48.01 -37.91 -14.93
N HIS A 15 -46.95 -37.58 -15.67
CA HIS A 15 -45.60 -37.80 -15.18
C HIS A 15 -45.33 -36.85 -14.00
N PRO A 16 -44.83 -37.33 -12.85
CA PRO A 16 -44.40 -36.45 -11.79
C PRO A 16 -43.20 -35.65 -12.30
N VAL A 17 -43.39 -34.33 -12.39
CA VAL A 17 -42.29 -33.37 -12.49
C VAL A 17 -41.44 -33.57 -11.24
N ARG A 18 -40.37 -34.36 -11.36
CA ARG A 18 -39.29 -34.33 -10.38
C ARG A 18 -38.67 -32.94 -10.50
N ASN A 19 -39.07 -32.05 -9.61
CA ASN A 19 -38.29 -30.90 -9.22
C ASN A 19 -36.94 -31.41 -8.71
N VAL A 20 -36.00 -31.63 -9.63
CA VAL A 20 -34.59 -31.64 -9.32
C VAL A 20 -34.26 -30.18 -9.08
N ALA A 21 -34.41 -29.76 -7.83
CA ALA A 21 -33.76 -28.54 -7.36
C ALA A 21 -32.30 -28.63 -7.83
N PRO A 22 -31.74 -27.58 -8.47
CA PRO A 22 -30.32 -27.57 -8.69
C PRO A 22 -29.69 -27.75 -7.32
N THR A 23 -28.96 -28.86 -7.16
CA THR A 23 -28.07 -29.00 -6.03
C THR A 23 -27.08 -27.87 -6.23
N VAL A 24 -27.36 -26.75 -5.54
CA VAL A 24 -26.41 -25.66 -5.39
C VAL A 24 -25.24 -26.32 -4.69
N SER A 25 -24.27 -26.75 -5.50
CA SER A 25 -22.91 -26.99 -5.08
C SER A 25 -22.59 -25.83 -4.16
N ALA A 26 -22.34 -26.14 -2.88
CA ALA A 26 -21.88 -25.18 -1.91
C ALA A 26 -20.55 -24.61 -2.43
N GLN A 27 -20.64 -23.55 -3.23
CA GLN A 27 -19.56 -22.60 -3.39
C GLN A 27 -19.29 -22.11 -1.98
N SER A 28 -18.20 -22.60 -1.38
CA SER A 28 -17.70 -22.08 -0.12
C SER A 28 -17.70 -20.57 -0.23
N ALA A 29 -18.44 -19.88 0.63
CA ALA A 29 -18.45 -18.43 0.67
C ALA A 29 -17.02 -17.97 1.00
N THR A 30 -16.26 -17.72 -0.05
CA THR A 30 -14.85 -17.38 0.04
C THR A 30 -14.75 -16.02 0.72
N SER A 31 -14.10 -16.01 1.88
CA SER A 31 -14.16 -14.88 2.80
C SER A 31 -12.91 -14.03 2.64
N TRP A 32 -13.08 -12.72 2.69
CA TRP A 32 -11.97 -11.77 2.84
C TRP A 32 -11.09 -12.05 4.08
N ARG A 33 -11.55 -12.88 5.03
CA ARG A 33 -10.76 -13.43 6.13
C ARG A 33 -9.51 -14.20 5.67
N ASP A 34 -9.57 -14.82 4.49
CA ASP A 34 -8.47 -15.59 3.91
C ASP A 34 -7.51 -14.71 3.09
N VAL A 35 -7.67 -13.38 3.14
CA VAL A 35 -6.79 -12.40 2.49
C VAL A 35 -5.81 -11.82 3.51
N LEU A 36 -4.54 -11.78 3.13
CA LEU A 36 -3.51 -11.01 3.82
C LEU A 36 -3.26 -9.70 3.09
N VAL A 37 -3.56 -8.60 3.74
CA VAL A 37 -3.25 -7.25 3.27
C VAL A 37 -1.96 -6.78 3.92
N VAL A 38 -0.99 -6.38 3.11
CA VAL A 38 0.34 -5.96 3.56
C VAL A 38 0.59 -4.50 3.23
N ALA A 39 0.71 -3.69 4.27
CA ALA A 39 1.12 -2.29 4.16
C ALA A 39 2.65 -2.16 4.31
N THR A 40 3.24 -1.12 3.73
CA THR A 40 4.60 -0.70 4.12
C THR A 40 4.56 0.22 5.32
N CYS A 41 5.55 0.13 6.20
CA CYS A 41 5.70 1.04 7.31
C CYS A 41 5.85 2.50 6.84
N SER A 42 5.47 3.45 7.69
CA SER A 42 5.59 4.88 7.41
C SER A 42 6.58 5.56 8.36
N ALA A 43 7.12 6.69 7.89
CA ALA A 43 8.01 7.52 8.72
C ALA A 43 7.26 8.04 9.97
N GLY A 44 5.99 8.38 9.82
CA GLY A 44 5.14 8.79 10.93
C GLY A 44 4.73 7.60 11.79
N LYS A 45 5.07 7.66 13.08
CA LYS A 45 4.63 6.69 14.10
C LYS A 45 3.93 7.42 15.23
N ARG A 46 2.88 6.80 15.78
CA ARG A 46 2.07 7.36 16.89
C ARG A 46 2.80 7.28 18.22
N VAL A 47 3.61 6.25 18.38
CA VAL A 47 4.45 6.02 19.54
C VAL A 47 5.91 6.23 19.14
N ARG A 48 6.61 7.06 19.91
CA ARG A 48 8.06 7.20 19.84
C ARG A 48 8.69 6.20 20.79
N GLY A 49 9.74 5.52 20.36
CA GLY A 49 10.59 4.71 21.24
C GLY A 49 12.00 5.25 21.26
N ALA A 50 12.85 4.67 22.12
CA ALA A 50 14.23 5.10 22.26
C ALA A 50 15.15 4.50 21.19
N ALA A 51 14.71 3.44 20.49
CA ALA A 51 15.40 2.85 19.34
C ALA A 51 15.36 3.81 18.14
N THR A 52 16.45 4.54 17.91
CA THR A 52 16.61 5.43 16.75
C THR A 52 17.92 5.12 16.01
N ALA A 53 17.92 5.29 14.70
CA ALA A 53 19.10 5.04 13.88
C ALA A 53 20.29 5.93 14.28
N GLU A 54 20.04 7.11 14.85
CA GLU A 54 21.08 8.04 15.29
C GLU A 54 21.95 7.50 16.42
N ARG A 55 21.43 6.53 17.18
CA ARG A 55 22.15 5.87 18.29
C ARG A 55 23.10 4.77 17.82
N LEU A 56 23.03 4.39 16.54
CA LEU A 56 23.88 3.36 15.97
C LEU A 56 25.26 3.95 15.65
N ALA A 57 26.31 3.18 15.94
CA ALA A 57 27.65 3.53 15.50
C ALA A 57 27.76 3.37 13.97
N ILE A 58 28.63 4.16 13.35
CA ILE A 58 28.96 3.94 11.94
C ILE A 58 29.81 2.67 11.87
N SER A 59 29.31 1.64 11.19
CA SER A 59 29.98 0.33 11.13
C SER A 59 29.54 -0.46 9.90
N SER A 60 30.06 -1.68 9.72
CA SER A 60 29.57 -2.59 8.67
C SER A 60 28.07 -2.86 8.82
N GLN A 61 27.35 -3.11 7.72
CA GLN A 61 25.91 -3.34 7.74
C GLN A 61 25.48 -4.45 8.71
N LEU A 62 26.26 -5.53 8.80
CA LEU A 62 25.97 -6.64 9.73
C LEU A 62 25.99 -6.14 11.18
N ARG A 63 27.02 -5.41 11.57
CA ARG A 63 27.16 -4.86 12.94
C ARG A 63 26.09 -3.83 13.25
N VAL A 64 25.74 -2.99 12.28
CA VAL A 64 24.63 -2.03 12.43
C VAL A 64 23.30 -2.75 12.65
N ALA A 65 23.05 -3.86 11.96
CA ALA A 65 21.84 -4.67 12.17
C ALA A 65 21.82 -5.40 13.53
N GLU A 66 22.97 -5.88 14.01
CA GLU A 66 23.13 -6.45 15.35
C GLU A 66 22.83 -5.39 16.44
N GLU A 67 23.44 -4.21 16.33
CA GLU A 67 23.21 -3.09 17.25
C GLU A 67 21.74 -2.64 17.24
N TRP A 68 21.15 -2.55 16.05
CA TRP A 68 19.74 -2.22 15.88
C TRP A 68 18.83 -3.24 16.58
N THR A 69 19.09 -4.53 16.39
CA THR A 69 18.35 -5.59 17.08
C THR A 69 18.50 -5.49 18.60
N ALA A 70 19.70 -5.19 19.10
CA ALA A 70 19.95 -5.00 20.53
C ALA A 70 19.23 -3.76 21.11
N LEU A 71 19.09 -2.68 20.35
CA LEU A 71 18.29 -1.52 20.75
C LEU A 71 16.81 -1.90 20.88
N LEU A 72 16.27 -2.61 19.89
CA LEU A 72 14.87 -3.05 19.88
C LEU A 72 14.54 -3.96 21.06
N GLN A 73 15.44 -4.88 21.45
CA GLN A 73 15.23 -5.78 22.59
C GLN A 73 15.14 -5.07 23.95
N ARG A 74 15.65 -3.83 24.05
CA ARG A 74 15.60 -3.03 25.28
C ARG A 74 14.30 -2.26 25.45
N GLU A 75 13.51 -2.13 24.39
CA GLU A 75 12.24 -1.41 24.44
C GLU A 75 11.22 -2.19 25.29
N ARG A 76 10.52 -1.47 26.15
CA ARG A 76 9.51 -2.04 27.07
C ARG A 76 8.09 -1.61 26.75
N HIS A 77 7.93 -0.45 26.12
CA HIS A 77 6.62 0.07 25.76
C HIS A 77 6.25 -0.39 24.36
N LEU A 78 5.35 -1.38 24.30
CA LEU A 78 4.91 -2.02 23.07
C LEU A 78 3.45 -1.67 22.77
N VAL A 79 3.14 -1.51 21.48
CA VAL A 79 1.77 -1.34 20.97
C VAL A 79 1.54 -2.26 19.78
N PRO A 80 0.30 -2.66 19.47
CA PRO A 80 0.03 -3.44 18.26
C PRO A 80 0.59 -2.75 17.02
N ALA A 81 1.21 -3.52 16.11
CA ALA A 81 1.85 -2.97 14.90
C ALA A 81 0.87 -2.18 14.02
N LYS A 82 -0.41 -2.59 13.98
CA LYS A 82 -1.48 -1.87 13.28
C LYS A 82 -1.82 -0.49 13.85
N ASP A 83 -1.39 -0.22 15.08
CA ASP A 83 -1.61 1.03 15.81
C ASP A 83 -0.34 1.89 15.90
N LEU A 84 0.83 1.33 15.58
CA LEU A 84 2.09 2.06 15.58
C LEU A 84 2.15 3.10 14.45
N TYR A 85 1.84 2.70 13.22
CA TYR A 85 2.07 3.53 12.04
C TYR A 85 0.93 4.50 11.77
N CYS A 86 1.25 5.64 11.15
CA CYS A 86 0.26 6.64 10.77
C CYS A 86 0.51 7.20 9.37
N GLY A 87 -0.37 8.11 8.94
CA GLY A 87 -0.33 8.71 7.61
C GLY A 87 -1.33 8.08 6.65
N ARG A 88 -1.64 8.82 5.58
CA ARG A 88 -2.74 8.51 4.65
C ARG A 88 -2.59 7.14 3.98
N ALA A 89 -1.39 6.81 3.47
CA ALA A 89 -1.15 5.53 2.79
C ALA A 89 -1.42 4.33 3.72
N PHE A 90 -0.84 4.34 4.93
CA PHE A 90 -1.07 3.28 5.91
C PHE A 90 -2.54 3.22 6.35
N GLY A 91 -3.16 4.38 6.60
CA GLY A 91 -4.56 4.47 7.01
C GLY A 91 -5.53 3.90 5.98
N LEU A 92 -5.28 4.09 4.67
CA LEU A 92 -6.08 3.50 3.60
C LEU A 92 -6.01 1.97 3.62
N VAL A 93 -4.80 1.41 3.64
CA VAL A 93 -4.60 -0.05 3.64
C VAL A 93 -5.20 -0.70 4.89
N ARG A 94 -4.97 -0.09 6.07
CA ARG A 94 -5.55 -0.56 7.33
C ARG A 94 -7.07 -0.54 7.30
N SER A 95 -7.66 0.58 6.88
CA SER A 95 -9.12 0.73 6.79
C SER A 95 -9.74 -0.27 5.80
N ALA A 96 -9.09 -0.50 4.66
CA ALA A 96 -9.56 -1.48 3.68
C ALA A 96 -9.55 -2.91 4.25
N ALA A 97 -8.47 -3.28 4.95
CA ALA A 97 -8.38 -4.57 5.62
C ALA A 97 -9.47 -4.73 6.71
N GLU A 98 -9.64 -3.73 7.57
CA GLU A 98 -10.65 -3.74 8.65
C GLU A 98 -12.08 -3.83 8.09
N GLN A 99 -12.42 -3.04 7.09
CA GLN A 99 -13.77 -3.03 6.48
C GLN A 99 -14.13 -4.35 5.80
N LYS A 100 -13.14 -5.04 5.24
CA LYS A 100 -13.34 -6.35 4.59
C LYS A 100 -13.14 -7.51 5.56
N GLY A 101 -12.66 -7.28 6.78
CA GLY A 101 -12.33 -8.35 7.73
C GLY A 101 -11.12 -9.19 7.30
N ALA A 102 -10.21 -8.61 6.51
CA ALA A 102 -8.96 -9.23 6.08
C ALA A 102 -7.87 -9.12 7.15
N SER A 103 -6.89 -10.03 7.10
CA SER A 103 -5.71 -9.96 7.97
C SER A 103 -4.80 -8.82 7.53
N LEU A 104 -4.21 -8.09 8.48
CA LEU A 104 -3.28 -7.00 8.21
C LEU A 104 -1.87 -7.38 8.67
N ALA A 105 -0.88 -7.10 7.82
CA ALA A 105 0.53 -7.16 8.17
C ALA A 105 1.28 -5.93 7.63
N ILE A 106 2.51 -5.74 8.13
CA ILE A 106 3.35 -4.60 7.81
C ILE A 106 4.74 -5.07 7.41
N LEU A 107 5.22 -4.57 6.26
CA LEU A 107 6.63 -4.59 5.92
C LEU A 107 7.32 -3.41 6.59
N SER A 108 8.12 -3.69 7.61
CA SER A 108 8.87 -2.69 8.35
C SER A 108 10.36 -2.77 8.01
N ALA A 109 10.91 -1.66 7.53
CA ALA A 109 12.35 -1.57 7.30
C ALA A 109 13.17 -1.69 8.61
N GLY A 110 12.54 -1.51 9.77
CA GLY A 110 13.18 -1.64 11.08
C GLY A 110 12.75 -2.87 11.88
N LEU A 111 11.61 -3.51 11.58
CA LEU A 111 11.09 -4.65 12.36
C LEU A 111 10.87 -5.92 11.54
N GLY A 112 11.07 -5.88 10.23
CA GLY A 112 10.84 -7.02 9.34
C GLY A 112 9.38 -7.11 8.92
N PHE A 113 8.93 -8.30 8.54
CA PHE A 113 7.51 -8.57 8.36
C PHE A 113 6.84 -8.74 9.72
N VAL A 114 5.79 -7.98 10.00
CA VAL A 114 5.11 -7.98 11.30
C VAL A 114 3.61 -8.08 11.10
N ARG A 115 2.96 -9.06 11.74
CA ARG A 115 1.49 -9.14 11.77
C ARG A 115 0.90 -7.98 12.59
N GLY A 116 -0.26 -7.49 12.18
CA GLY A 116 -0.88 -6.28 12.74
C GLY A 116 -1.12 -6.33 14.25
N GLU A 117 -1.40 -7.52 14.78
CA GLU A 117 -1.71 -7.76 16.20
C GLU A 117 -0.46 -7.88 17.08
N ILE A 118 0.72 -8.08 16.48
CA ILE A 118 1.96 -8.26 17.24
C ILE A 118 2.32 -6.94 17.91
N ALA A 119 2.58 -7.01 19.23
CA ALA A 119 3.02 -5.86 20.00
C ALA A 119 4.48 -5.52 19.66
N VAL A 120 4.72 -4.28 19.25
CA VAL A 120 6.02 -3.78 18.78
C VAL A 120 6.35 -2.43 19.38
N PRO A 121 7.64 -2.07 19.47
CA PRO A 121 8.05 -0.80 20.03
C PRO A 121 7.90 0.34 19.02
N GLY A 122 7.81 1.56 19.54
CA GLY A 122 8.12 2.74 18.74
C GLY A 122 9.60 2.73 18.32
N TYR A 123 9.90 3.25 17.14
CA TYR A 123 11.29 3.34 16.66
C TYR A 123 11.45 4.43 15.59
N ASP A 124 12.66 4.91 15.37
CA ASP A 124 12.97 5.81 14.24
C ASP A 124 14.08 5.24 13.35
N LEU A 125 13.68 4.65 12.22
CA LEU A 125 14.57 4.08 11.23
C LEU A 125 13.93 4.12 9.85
N THR A 126 14.71 4.51 8.85
CA THR A 126 14.39 4.46 7.42
C THR A 126 15.62 3.98 6.63
N VAL A 127 15.39 3.36 5.48
CA VAL A 127 16.44 2.95 4.53
C VAL A 127 16.64 3.98 3.41
N ARG A 128 16.09 5.20 3.57
CA ARG A 128 16.22 6.29 2.60
C ARG A 128 17.42 7.16 2.97
N PRO A 129 18.45 7.25 2.10
CA PRO A 129 19.66 8.04 2.38
C PRO A 129 19.38 9.52 2.65
N GLY A 130 20.17 10.13 3.54
CA GLY A 130 20.13 11.56 3.80
C GLY A 130 18.82 12.04 4.43
N LYS A 131 18.18 11.19 5.23
CA LYS A 131 16.97 11.53 6.00
C LYS A 131 17.22 11.31 7.49
N PRO A 132 16.55 12.08 8.37
CA PRO A 132 16.45 11.70 9.78
C PRO A 132 16.01 10.24 9.91
N GLY A 133 16.65 9.49 10.81
CA GLY A 133 16.45 8.06 10.97
C GLY A 133 17.11 7.18 9.88
N SER A 134 17.90 7.72 8.96
CA SER A 134 18.51 6.91 7.88
C SER A 134 19.57 5.95 8.41
N VAL A 135 19.30 4.64 8.30
CA VAL A 135 20.28 3.61 8.69
C VAL A 135 21.39 3.44 7.66
N THR A 136 21.14 3.82 6.39
CA THR A 136 22.19 3.78 5.37
C THR A 136 23.33 4.73 5.70
N ASP A 137 23.04 5.81 6.42
CA ASP A 137 24.02 6.82 6.83
C ASP A 137 24.87 6.31 8.02
N ARG A 138 24.51 5.14 8.58
CA ARG A 138 25.24 4.44 9.64
C ARG A 138 26.05 3.26 9.13
N ILE A 139 25.98 2.98 7.84
CA ILE A 139 26.66 1.84 7.22
C ILE A 139 27.94 2.34 6.54
N ALA A 140 29.07 1.80 6.97
CA ALA A 140 30.35 1.98 6.29
C ALA A 140 30.36 1.11 5.02
N GLY A 141 30.31 1.76 3.87
CA GLY A 141 30.28 1.11 2.55
C GLY A 141 28.88 1.03 1.95
N ASP A 142 28.70 0.11 1.01
CA ASP A 142 27.46 0.01 0.24
C ASP A 142 26.33 -0.64 1.04
N PHE A 143 25.14 -0.05 0.94
CA PHE A 143 23.92 -0.61 1.51
C PHE A 143 23.35 -1.73 0.62
N CYS A 144 23.19 -2.92 1.18
CA CYS A 144 22.52 -4.04 0.52
C CYS A 144 21.13 -4.27 1.13
N ALA A 145 20.09 -3.89 0.39
CA ALA A 145 18.70 -3.99 0.84
C ALA A 145 18.30 -5.41 1.25
N ARG A 146 18.65 -6.44 0.45
CA ARG A 146 18.32 -7.83 0.75
C ARG A 146 19.01 -8.33 2.02
N ALA A 147 20.30 -8.01 2.19
CA ALA A 147 21.04 -8.40 3.38
C ALA A 147 20.51 -7.68 4.65
N TRP A 148 20.09 -6.41 4.52
CA TRP A 148 19.46 -5.67 5.60
C TRP A 148 18.13 -6.31 6.01
N TRP A 149 17.28 -6.61 5.02
CA TRP A 149 16.00 -7.26 5.27
C TRP A 149 16.17 -8.60 5.99
N ARG A 150 17.07 -9.47 5.49
CA ARG A 150 17.35 -10.78 6.12
C ARG A 150 17.80 -10.62 7.58
N ALA A 151 18.63 -9.64 7.89
CA ALA A 151 19.09 -9.41 9.26
C ALA A 151 17.95 -8.91 10.17
N VAL A 152 17.18 -7.93 9.72
CA VAL A 152 16.04 -7.39 10.48
C VAL A 152 14.94 -8.45 10.67
N GLN A 153 14.77 -9.35 9.71
CA GLN A 153 13.83 -10.46 9.76
C GLN A 153 14.17 -11.52 10.84
N GLN A 154 15.39 -11.50 11.39
CA GLN A 154 15.79 -12.28 12.58
C GLN A 154 15.50 -11.54 13.90
N GLY A 155 14.94 -10.33 13.84
CA GLY A 155 14.65 -9.50 15.00
C GLY A 155 13.51 -10.06 15.87
N PRO A 156 13.43 -9.63 17.14
CA PRO A 156 12.51 -10.21 18.15
C PRO A 156 11.02 -9.99 17.87
N PHE A 157 10.68 -9.10 16.92
CA PHE A 157 9.31 -8.73 16.59
C PHE A 157 8.86 -9.25 15.21
N ALA A 158 9.79 -9.82 14.44
CA ALA A 158 9.54 -10.26 13.09
C ALA A 158 8.76 -11.59 13.09
N SER A 159 7.77 -11.69 12.21
CA SER A 159 7.05 -12.92 11.86
C SER A 159 7.60 -13.47 10.55
N GLU A 160 7.62 -14.78 10.35
CA GLU A 160 8.12 -15.38 9.10
C GLU A 160 7.14 -15.13 7.94
N PHE A 161 7.59 -14.42 6.90
CA PHE A 161 6.70 -13.87 5.88
C PHE A 161 6.11 -14.95 4.95
N PRO A 162 6.91 -15.81 4.29
CA PRO A 162 6.39 -16.96 3.55
C PRO A 162 5.37 -17.82 4.31
N SER A 163 5.63 -18.15 5.57
CA SER A 163 4.74 -18.96 6.42
C SER A 163 3.43 -18.23 6.72
N ALA A 164 3.48 -16.92 6.93
CA ALA A 164 2.26 -16.13 7.07
C ALA A 164 1.48 -16.11 5.74
N ALA A 165 2.14 -15.88 4.61
CA ALA A 165 1.52 -15.89 3.29
C ALA A 165 0.85 -17.25 2.96
N ARG A 166 1.46 -18.37 3.37
CA ARG A 166 0.91 -19.72 3.22
C ARG A 166 -0.49 -19.89 3.82
N GLN A 167 -0.77 -19.19 4.92
CA GLN A 167 -2.03 -19.28 5.65
C GLN A 167 -3.20 -18.57 4.94
N HIS A 168 -2.92 -17.87 3.84
CA HIS A 168 -3.89 -17.05 3.12
C HIS A 168 -3.98 -17.46 1.65
N GLY A 169 -5.19 -17.42 1.09
CA GLY A 169 -5.41 -17.73 -0.32
C GLY A 169 -4.95 -16.61 -1.26
N LEU A 170 -4.89 -15.37 -0.76
CA LEU A 170 -4.48 -14.19 -1.52
C LEU A 170 -3.69 -13.24 -0.63
N VAL A 171 -2.59 -12.68 -1.17
CA VAL A 171 -1.73 -11.71 -0.48
C VAL A 171 -1.63 -10.44 -1.31
N LEU A 172 -2.08 -9.32 -0.76
CA LEU A 172 -2.14 -8.02 -1.41
C LEU A 172 -1.06 -7.10 -0.83
N LEU A 173 -0.15 -6.58 -1.66
CA LEU A 173 0.97 -5.76 -1.20
C LEU A 173 1.02 -4.39 -1.87
N ALA A 174 0.91 -3.33 -1.07
CA ALA A 174 1.17 -1.97 -1.52
C ALA A 174 2.67 -1.65 -1.39
N LEU A 175 3.41 -1.67 -2.49
CA LEU A 175 4.87 -1.55 -2.51
C LEU A 175 5.37 -0.27 -3.18
N SER A 176 6.51 0.19 -2.69
CA SER A 176 7.41 1.09 -3.42
C SER A 176 8.64 0.32 -3.88
N LYS A 177 9.40 0.86 -4.85
CA LYS A 177 10.66 0.24 -5.31
C LYS A 177 11.62 -0.09 -4.17
N ALA A 178 11.81 0.84 -3.23
CA ALA A 178 12.69 0.62 -2.08
C ALA A 178 12.24 -0.55 -1.18
N TYR A 179 10.94 -0.81 -1.10
CA TYR A 179 10.41 -1.95 -0.37
C TYR A 179 10.49 -3.25 -1.16
N LEU A 180 10.27 -3.19 -2.48
CA LEU A 180 10.52 -4.34 -3.36
C LEU A 180 11.97 -4.82 -3.21
N ASP A 181 12.96 -3.91 -3.23
CA ASP A 181 14.37 -4.27 -3.08
C ASP A 181 14.68 -5.00 -1.76
N LEU A 182 13.95 -4.66 -0.68
CA LEU A 182 14.10 -5.33 0.62
C LEU A 182 13.57 -6.76 0.56
N VAL A 183 12.37 -6.95 0.02
CA VAL A 183 11.58 -8.17 0.24
C VAL A 183 11.51 -9.11 -0.97
N VAL A 184 12.19 -8.78 -2.07
CA VAL A 184 12.08 -9.52 -3.34
C VAL A 184 12.37 -11.02 -3.19
N ASP A 185 13.31 -11.42 -2.34
CA ASP A 185 13.64 -12.84 -2.12
C ASP A 185 12.46 -13.60 -1.48
N ASP A 186 11.76 -12.99 -0.53
CA ASP A 186 10.58 -13.58 0.11
C ASP A 186 9.41 -13.66 -0.88
N LEU A 187 9.22 -12.63 -1.71
CA LEU A 187 8.18 -12.65 -2.75
C LEU A 187 8.43 -13.76 -3.77
N LEU A 188 9.69 -13.94 -4.21
CA LEU A 188 10.08 -15.03 -5.10
C LEU A 188 9.88 -16.40 -4.44
N ALA A 189 10.15 -16.51 -3.13
CA ALA A 189 9.88 -17.74 -2.39
C ALA A 189 8.38 -18.06 -2.33
N ILE A 190 7.55 -17.06 -2.04
CA ILE A 190 6.09 -17.20 -2.00
C ILE A 190 5.54 -17.58 -3.38
N GLU A 191 5.95 -16.90 -4.45
CA GLU A 191 5.45 -17.19 -5.80
C GLU A 191 5.90 -18.57 -6.29
N ARG A 192 7.10 -19.02 -5.92
CA ARG A 192 7.62 -20.35 -6.28
C ARG A 192 6.90 -21.47 -5.53
N GLU A 193 6.58 -21.29 -4.26
CA GLU A 193 5.91 -22.33 -3.46
C GLU A 193 4.39 -22.32 -3.65
N TRP A 194 3.80 -21.14 -3.84
CA TRP A 194 2.36 -20.95 -4.04
C TRP A 194 2.06 -19.95 -5.17
N PRO A 195 2.20 -20.38 -6.44
CA PRO A 195 1.99 -19.52 -7.59
C PRO A 195 0.60 -18.87 -7.62
N GLY A 196 0.54 -17.62 -8.07
CA GLY A 196 -0.70 -16.89 -8.30
C GLY A 196 -1.35 -16.29 -7.05
N ARG A 197 -0.73 -16.41 -5.86
CA ARG A 197 -1.26 -15.82 -4.61
C ARG A 197 -0.95 -14.34 -4.43
N LEU A 198 0.07 -13.80 -5.10
CA LEU A 198 0.50 -12.42 -4.89
C LEU A 198 -0.22 -11.43 -5.81
N ARG A 199 -0.61 -10.28 -5.25
CA ARG A 199 -1.01 -9.08 -6.01
C ARG A 199 -0.19 -7.89 -5.55
N LEU A 200 0.59 -7.34 -6.46
CA LEU A 200 1.53 -6.26 -6.19
C LEU A 200 0.99 -4.95 -6.76
N PHE A 201 0.92 -3.93 -5.90
CA PHE A 201 0.44 -2.59 -6.25
C PHE A 201 1.58 -1.58 -6.07
N GLY A 202 1.90 -0.83 -7.12
CA GLY A 202 2.93 0.19 -7.04
C GLY A 202 3.05 0.98 -8.32
N LEU A 203 3.35 2.27 -8.21
CA LEU A 203 3.48 3.13 -9.37
C LEU A 203 4.78 2.81 -10.11
N SER A 204 4.67 2.36 -11.36
CA SER A 204 5.81 1.97 -12.20
C SER A 204 6.64 0.82 -11.59
N LEU A 205 6.03 -0.02 -10.76
CA LEU A 205 6.69 -1.14 -10.11
C LEU A 205 7.07 -2.24 -11.11
N ASP A 206 6.25 -2.41 -12.16
CA ASP A 206 6.44 -3.31 -13.31
C ASP A 206 7.86 -3.27 -13.88
N ARG A 207 8.45 -2.07 -13.97
CA ARG A 207 9.80 -1.85 -14.54
C ARG A 207 10.93 -2.39 -13.67
N HIS A 208 10.63 -2.79 -12.45
CA HIS A 208 11.59 -3.23 -11.45
C HIS A 208 11.35 -4.66 -10.97
N LEU A 209 10.28 -5.31 -11.42
CA LEU A 209 9.95 -6.67 -11.02
C LEU A 209 10.85 -7.69 -11.74
N PRO A 210 11.33 -8.73 -11.03
CA PRO A 210 11.79 -9.95 -11.67
C PRO A 210 10.70 -10.54 -12.57
N VAL A 211 11.10 -11.26 -13.62
CA VAL A 211 10.17 -11.86 -14.59
C VAL A 211 9.16 -12.79 -13.91
N GLU A 212 9.58 -13.49 -12.87
CA GLU A 212 8.77 -14.43 -12.09
C GLU A 212 7.63 -13.73 -11.34
N LEU A 213 7.79 -12.46 -10.98
CA LEU A 213 6.77 -11.67 -10.27
C LEU A 213 5.91 -10.81 -11.20
N THR A 214 6.17 -10.82 -12.51
CA THR A 214 5.47 -9.94 -13.46
C THR A 214 3.98 -10.27 -13.53
N ALA A 215 3.61 -11.56 -13.47
CA ALA A 215 2.21 -11.97 -13.46
C ALA A 215 1.46 -11.45 -12.22
N SER A 216 2.16 -11.28 -11.10
CA SER A 216 1.57 -10.84 -9.83
C SER A 216 1.34 -9.32 -9.77
N PHE A 217 1.79 -8.56 -10.77
CA PHE A 217 1.58 -7.10 -10.84
C PHE A 217 0.16 -6.74 -11.27
N MET A 218 -0.50 -5.86 -10.52
CA MET A 218 -1.80 -5.29 -10.91
C MET A 218 -1.59 -3.98 -11.69
N PRO A 219 -2.13 -3.83 -12.91
CA PRO A 219 -1.78 -2.77 -13.86
C PRO A 219 -2.44 -1.42 -13.56
N TYR A 220 -2.36 -0.97 -12.30
CA TYR A 220 -2.77 0.37 -11.91
C TYR A 220 -1.79 1.41 -12.42
N ASP A 221 -2.32 2.47 -13.04
CA ASP A 221 -1.54 3.61 -13.53
C ASP A 221 -2.16 4.96 -13.16
N ALA A 222 -1.68 6.04 -13.79
CA ALA A 222 -2.13 7.40 -13.53
C ALA A 222 -3.65 7.63 -13.75
N ARG A 223 -4.35 6.76 -14.49
CA ARG A 223 -5.82 6.79 -14.65
C ARG A 223 -6.55 6.61 -13.32
N LEU A 224 -5.91 6.01 -12.31
CA LEU A 224 -6.48 5.93 -10.95
C LEU A 224 -6.81 7.31 -10.37
N GLU A 225 -6.08 8.37 -10.78
CA GLU A 225 -6.32 9.74 -10.33
C GLU A 225 -7.69 10.27 -10.76
N THR A 226 -8.21 9.81 -11.90
CA THR A 226 -9.49 10.22 -12.48
C THR A 226 -10.58 9.17 -12.27
N ALA A 227 -10.22 7.95 -11.86
CA ALA A 227 -11.13 6.87 -11.53
C ALA A 227 -11.86 7.04 -10.18
N GLY A 228 -11.87 8.24 -9.58
CA GLY A 228 -12.50 8.50 -8.28
C GLY A 228 -11.62 8.18 -7.07
N ARG A 229 -10.35 7.85 -7.28
CA ARG A 229 -9.36 7.55 -6.22
C ARG A 229 -8.19 8.52 -6.30
N ALA A 230 -8.44 9.81 -6.46
CA ALA A 230 -7.38 10.82 -6.55
C ALA A 230 -6.49 10.88 -5.29
N GLY A 231 -5.21 11.21 -5.46
CA GLY A 231 -4.29 11.32 -4.34
C GLY A 231 -2.91 11.85 -4.69
N THR A 232 -1.93 11.40 -3.91
CA THR A 232 -0.52 11.77 -4.11
C THR A 232 0.25 10.58 -4.68
N ARG A 233 1.44 10.83 -5.22
CA ARG A 233 2.31 9.72 -5.66
C ARG A 233 2.71 8.81 -4.50
N THR A 234 2.84 9.36 -3.30
CA THR A 234 3.28 8.64 -2.10
C THR A 234 2.24 7.63 -1.61
N ASP A 235 0.94 7.90 -1.81
CA ASP A 235 -0.15 7.01 -1.40
C ASP A 235 -0.72 6.19 -2.57
N PHE A 236 -0.11 6.23 -3.76
CA PHE A 236 -0.60 5.54 -4.94
C PHE A 236 -0.82 4.03 -4.73
N ALA A 237 0.21 3.33 -4.23
CA ALA A 237 0.13 1.88 -4.01
C ALA A 237 -1.01 1.50 -3.05
N ALA A 238 -1.18 2.29 -1.99
CA ALA A 238 -2.25 2.11 -1.01
C ALA A 238 -3.64 2.35 -1.61
N ARG A 239 -3.80 3.37 -2.46
CA ARG A 239 -5.06 3.65 -3.17
C ARG A 239 -5.40 2.60 -4.21
N ALA A 240 -4.40 2.09 -4.93
CA ALA A 240 -4.57 1.02 -5.90
C ALA A 240 -5.04 -0.26 -5.22
N LEU A 241 -4.42 -0.63 -4.09
CA LEU A 241 -4.83 -1.76 -3.26
C LEU A 241 -6.25 -1.56 -2.71
N ASP A 242 -6.54 -0.38 -2.16
CA ASP A 242 -7.88 -0.05 -1.65
C ASP A 242 -8.94 -0.16 -2.75
N ASP A 243 -8.71 0.43 -3.92
CA ASP A 243 -9.61 0.33 -5.07
C ASP A 243 -9.81 -1.14 -5.50
N PHE A 244 -8.72 -1.90 -5.59
CA PHE A 244 -8.78 -3.32 -5.92
C PHE A 244 -9.68 -4.10 -4.96
N MET A 245 -9.55 -3.89 -3.66
CA MET A 245 -10.38 -4.57 -2.64
C MET A 245 -11.88 -4.21 -2.74
N HIS A 246 -12.24 -3.11 -3.41
CA HIS A 246 -13.64 -2.77 -3.64
C HIS A 246 -14.28 -3.60 -4.77
N TYR A 247 -13.52 -3.98 -5.79
CA TYR A 247 -14.05 -4.59 -7.02
C TYR A 247 -13.60 -6.03 -7.27
N ALA A 248 -12.51 -6.47 -6.63
CA ALA A 248 -11.96 -7.80 -6.82
C ALA A 248 -12.90 -8.88 -6.27
N ASP A 249 -13.04 -9.95 -7.04
CA ASP A 249 -13.56 -11.22 -6.55
C ASP A 249 -12.39 -12.08 -6.07
N PHE A 250 -12.38 -12.43 -4.79
CA PHE A 250 -11.33 -13.26 -4.19
C PHE A 250 -11.10 -14.57 -4.93
N GLY A 251 -12.15 -15.19 -5.46
CA GLY A 251 -12.06 -16.47 -6.17
C GLY A 251 -11.42 -16.38 -7.55
N ALA A 252 -11.21 -15.17 -8.08
CA ALA A 252 -10.71 -14.95 -9.43
C ALA A 252 -9.21 -15.24 -9.55
N SER A 253 -8.82 -15.74 -10.71
CA SER A 253 -7.42 -15.93 -11.09
C SER A 253 -6.67 -14.60 -11.17
N THR A 254 -5.34 -14.67 -11.24
CA THR A 254 -4.49 -13.48 -11.46
C THR A 254 -4.86 -12.73 -12.73
N ARG A 255 -5.16 -13.47 -13.81
CA ARG A 255 -5.52 -12.87 -15.10
C ARG A 255 -6.87 -12.15 -15.04
N GLU A 256 -7.86 -12.76 -14.42
CA GLU A 256 -9.17 -12.12 -14.24
C GLU A 256 -9.08 -10.85 -13.39
N HIS A 257 -8.21 -10.85 -12.37
CA HIS A 257 -7.88 -9.65 -11.60
C HIS A 257 -7.22 -8.56 -12.46
N VAL A 258 -6.27 -8.92 -13.32
CA VAL A 258 -5.65 -7.99 -14.29
C VAL A 258 -6.71 -7.38 -15.21
N ASP A 259 -7.53 -8.22 -15.85
CA ASP A 259 -8.57 -7.77 -16.77
C ASP A 259 -9.60 -6.86 -16.07
N MET A 260 -9.91 -7.15 -14.80
CA MET A 260 -10.80 -6.33 -13.98
C MET A 260 -10.21 -4.95 -13.70
N VAL A 261 -8.92 -4.84 -13.38
CA VAL A 261 -8.22 -3.55 -13.21
C VAL A 261 -8.20 -2.77 -14.52
N GLU A 262 -7.90 -3.42 -15.64
CA GLU A 262 -7.87 -2.76 -16.94
C GLU A 262 -9.24 -2.20 -17.34
N ARG A 263 -10.31 -3.01 -17.21
CA ARG A 263 -11.69 -2.54 -17.43
C ARG A 263 -12.06 -1.39 -16.51
N ARG A 264 -11.68 -1.48 -15.24
CA ARG A 264 -11.94 -0.46 -14.22
C ARG A 264 -11.30 0.89 -14.57
N LEU A 265 -10.11 0.86 -15.17
CA LEU A 265 -9.36 2.06 -15.56
C LEU A 265 -9.69 2.56 -16.99
N ALA A 266 -10.16 1.69 -17.89
CA ALA A 266 -10.53 2.07 -19.25
C ALA A 266 -11.65 3.12 -19.30
N GLY A 267 -12.58 3.08 -18.35
CA GLY A 267 -13.65 4.08 -18.22
C GLY A 267 -13.22 5.41 -17.61
N ALA A 268 -11.98 5.55 -17.13
CA ALA A 268 -11.52 6.77 -16.47
C ALA A 268 -11.01 7.79 -17.51
N PRO A 269 -11.38 9.08 -17.39
CA PRO A 269 -10.83 10.13 -18.24
C PRO A 269 -9.30 10.17 -18.18
N ALA A 270 -8.66 10.63 -19.26
CA ALA A 270 -7.20 10.81 -19.24
C ALA A 270 -6.78 11.73 -18.07
N PRO A 271 -5.79 11.33 -17.25
CA PRO A 271 -5.31 12.17 -16.17
C PRO A 271 -4.71 13.45 -16.74
N ARG A 272 -5.01 14.59 -16.10
CA ARG A 272 -4.43 15.88 -16.49
C ARG A 272 -2.92 15.82 -16.33
N VAL A 273 -2.18 16.04 -17.42
CA VAL A 273 -0.73 16.21 -17.39
C VAL A 273 -0.43 17.44 -16.53
N ARG A 274 0.18 17.23 -15.36
CA ARG A 274 0.68 18.34 -14.54
C ARG A 274 2.07 18.71 -15.04
N SER A 275 2.31 20.01 -15.19
CA SER A 275 3.66 20.51 -15.47
C SER A 275 4.63 20.01 -14.39
N PRO A 276 5.89 19.68 -14.74
CA PRO A 276 6.89 19.28 -13.78
C PRO A 276 7.02 20.33 -12.67
N GLN A 277 6.97 19.87 -11.42
CA GLN A 277 7.12 20.75 -10.26
C GLN A 277 8.46 20.51 -9.58
N ARG A 278 9.22 21.58 -9.35
CA ARG A 278 10.48 21.51 -8.59
C ARG A 278 10.22 21.59 -7.10
N ARG A 279 11.06 20.96 -6.29
CA ARG A 279 11.11 21.25 -4.86
C ARG A 279 11.79 22.61 -4.67
N ALA A 280 11.30 23.38 -3.71
CA ALA A 280 11.92 24.62 -3.26
C ALA A 280 12.11 24.55 -1.74
N ASP A 281 13.12 25.25 -1.21
CA ASP A 281 13.33 25.43 0.22
C ASP A 281 12.33 26.42 0.83
N ASP A 282 12.33 26.53 2.16
CA ASP A 282 11.36 27.37 2.89
C ASP A 282 11.55 28.84 2.55
N ALA A 283 12.80 29.31 2.47
CA ALA A 283 13.14 30.70 2.16
C ALA A 283 12.61 31.12 0.77
N SER A 284 12.80 30.28 -0.24
CA SER A 284 12.32 30.52 -1.61
C SER A 284 10.80 30.54 -1.69
N ILE A 285 10.12 29.66 -0.94
CA ILE A 285 8.66 29.62 -0.89
C ILE A 285 8.13 30.88 -0.18
N GLN A 286 8.71 31.26 0.95
CA GLN A 286 8.32 32.47 1.68
C GLN A 286 8.55 33.73 0.84
N ALA A 287 9.71 33.85 0.17
CA ALA A 287 10.00 34.94 -0.74
C ALA A 287 8.96 35.03 -1.87
N ALA A 288 8.64 33.91 -2.53
CA ALA A 288 7.61 33.87 -3.56
C ALA A 288 6.23 34.27 -3.02
N LEU A 289 5.85 33.82 -1.82
CA LEU A 289 4.58 34.17 -1.18
C LEU A 289 4.48 35.67 -0.86
N ARG A 290 5.54 36.28 -0.35
CA ARG A 290 5.58 37.73 -0.06
C ARG A 290 5.30 38.59 -1.29
N THR A 291 5.65 38.13 -2.49
CA THR A 291 5.40 38.88 -3.74
C THR A 291 3.94 38.90 -4.20
N VAL A 292 3.12 37.94 -3.76
CA VAL A 292 1.77 37.73 -4.32
C VAL A 292 0.64 37.82 -3.31
N ILE A 293 0.93 37.63 -2.02
CA ILE A 293 -0.08 37.75 -0.96
C ILE A 293 -0.59 39.19 -0.91
N GLY A 294 -1.91 39.36 -0.85
CA GLY A 294 -2.55 40.67 -0.82
C GLY A 294 -2.73 41.31 -2.20
N SER A 295 -1.78 41.15 -3.12
CA SER A 295 -1.86 41.69 -4.48
C SER A 295 -2.63 40.78 -5.44
N ARG A 296 -2.31 39.48 -5.44
CA ARG A 296 -2.79 38.51 -6.45
C ARG A 296 -3.51 37.30 -5.87
N VAL A 297 -3.22 36.95 -4.62
CA VAL A 297 -3.89 35.85 -3.90
C VAL A 297 -4.41 36.34 -2.55
N ARG A 298 -5.63 35.94 -2.21
CA ARG A 298 -6.35 36.37 -0.99
C ARG A 298 -6.54 35.24 0.03
N SER A 299 -6.19 34.01 -0.33
CA SER A 299 -6.31 32.85 0.56
C SER A 299 -5.17 31.86 0.41
N SER A 300 -4.96 31.04 1.45
CA SER A 300 -3.98 29.95 1.44
C SER A 300 -4.18 28.99 0.27
N ALA A 301 -5.44 28.66 -0.07
CA ALA A 301 -5.77 27.79 -1.19
C ALA A 301 -5.39 28.41 -2.55
N GLN A 302 -5.66 29.72 -2.73
CA GLN A 302 -5.27 30.46 -3.94
C GLN A 302 -3.75 30.57 -4.05
N ALA A 303 -3.07 30.87 -2.95
CA ALA A 303 -1.62 30.98 -2.88
C ALA A 303 -0.93 29.64 -3.21
N LEU A 304 -1.44 28.52 -2.67
CA LEU A 304 -0.93 27.18 -3.00
C LEU A 304 -1.17 26.82 -4.46
N THR A 305 -2.34 27.19 -5.00
CA THR A 305 -2.66 26.98 -6.42
C THR A 305 -1.69 27.76 -7.30
N TRP A 306 -1.49 29.05 -7.03
CA TRP A 306 -0.55 29.90 -7.76
C TRP A 306 0.89 29.37 -7.68
N LEU A 307 1.35 28.97 -6.50
CA LEU A 307 2.69 28.40 -6.31
C LEU A 307 2.89 27.13 -7.16
N ARG A 308 1.83 26.33 -7.31
CA ARG A 308 1.85 25.07 -8.08
C ARG A 308 1.71 25.26 -9.59
N SER A 309 0.84 26.16 -10.02
CA SER A 309 0.48 26.35 -11.44
C SER A 309 1.34 27.39 -12.14
N VAL A 310 1.77 28.44 -11.43
CA VAL A 310 2.55 29.55 -12.00
C VAL A 310 4.03 29.38 -11.70
N GLN A 311 4.38 29.09 -10.44
CA GLN A 311 5.80 28.94 -10.06
C GLN A 311 6.35 27.53 -10.31
N GLY A 312 5.49 26.55 -10.60
CA GLY A 312 5.91 25.16 -10.80
C GLY A 312 6.63 24.58 -9.57
N VAL A 313 6.20 24.93 -8.35
CA VAL A 313 6.81 24.46 -7.11
C VAL A 313 5.92 23.42 -6.42
N SER A 314 6.52 22.29 -6.03
CA SER A 314 5.89 21.24 -5.22
C SER A 314 6.16 21.50 -3.74
N CYS A 315 5.09 21.77 -2.98
CA CYS A 315 5.13 21.90 -1.52
C CYS A 315 4.05 21.00 -0.87
N GLU A 316 4.44 20.31 0.20
CA GLU A 316 3.53 19.56 1.06
C GLU A 316 2.51 20.53 1.69
N GLN A 317 1.24 20.15 1.77
CA GLN A 317 0.18 21.03 2.28
C GLN A 317 0.45 21.55 3.70
N ARG A 318 0.94 20.70 4.62
CA ARG A 318 1.23 21.12 6.00
C ARG A 318 2.40 22.11 6.05
N ARG A 319 3.48 21.80 5.35
CA ARG A 319 4.63 22.71 5.17
C ARG A 319 4.17 24.05 4.61
N PHE A 320 3.41 24.03 3.52
CA PHE A 320 2.85 25.24 2.92
C PHE A 320 1.98 26.04 3.90
N ALA A 321 1.06 25.39 4.61
CA ALA A 321 0.16 26.06 5.55
C ALA A 321 0.93 26.72 6.71
N ASN A 322 2.05 26.14 7.14
CA ASN A 322 2.93 26.76 8.14
C ASN A 322 3.64 27.99 7.57
N LEU A 323 4.26 27.86 6.39
CA LEU A 323 4.97 28.97 5.74
C LEU A 323 4.04 30.13 5.39
N TYR A 324 2.84 29.84 4.88
CA TYR A 324 1.82 30.84 4.59
C TYR A 324 1.42 31.61 5.85
N ARG A 325 1.19 30.91 6.98
CA ARG A 325 0.89 31.56 8.26
C ARG A 325 2.02 32.44 8.76
N GLN A 326 3.27 31.98 8.65
CA GLN A 326 4.45 32.79 9.02
C GLN A 326 4.52 34.08 8.22
N VAL A 327 4.38 34.00 6.88
CA VAL A 327 4.42 35.19 6.02
C VAL A 327 3.28 36.16 6.32
N ILE A 328 2.08 35.67 6.62
CA ILE A 328 0.95 36.54 7.02
C ILE A 328 1.22 37.22 8.36
N LEU A 329 1.75 36.49 9.35
CA LEU A 329 2.06 37.06 10.68
C LEU A 329 3.18 38.10 10.60
N GLU A 330 4.19 37.88 9.76
CA GLU A 330 5.31 38.82 9.55
C GLU A 330 4.90 40.08 8.77
N GLY A 331 3.86 40.02 7.94
CA GLY A 331 3.38 41.17 7.15
C GLY A 331 2.28 42.01 7.81
N VAL A 332 1.89 41.69 9.05
CA VAL A 332 0.91 42.43 9.86
C VAL A 332 1.60 43.28 10.95
N ALA A 333 2.94 43.23 11.03
CA ALA A 333 3.78 44.16 11.80
C ALA A 333 4.22 45.33 10.91
#